data_AF-A0A536X081-F1
#
_entry.id   AF-A0A536X081-F1
#
_cell.length_a   1.000
_cell.length_b   1.000
_cell.length_c   1.000
_cell.angle_alpha   90.00
_cell.angle_beta   90.00
_cell.angle_gamma   90.00
#
_symmetry.space_group_name_H-M   'P 1'
#
loop_
_entity.id
_entity.type
_entity.pdbx_description
1 polymer ?
#
loop_
_entity_poly.entity_id
_entity_poly.type
_entity_poly.pdbx_seq_one_letter_code
_entity_poly.pdbx_strand_id
1 'polypeptide(L)'
;EFATLADGAVLNGVLMLAAILALLWAALRTWRLILAVMLSLTAGLIVTAAFGLWLFGAFNLISVAFAVLFVGLGVDFSIQFCVAYRAERHLSDDLRGALVNAGRQMGAPLALAAISTAVGFYAFLPTEYRGVSELGVIAGSGMIVAFIATVTLLPALVVLLRPGGEPATVGYAALAPLDRFLLKHRRRIMVLAVGVAAGSVALLPWLQFDFNPLNLRSPKVESAATLLELMRDPDTTPNTVQVLVPSIDEATALAQRLVRNSRSSLTRRSCSLLPSTRVGRAPRRVTKSRREPCRVQSIRSKRRPAANRKLRSVSPLRVSRPRSGYSPTARRRSANACGSC
;
A
#
# COMPACT_ATOMS: atom_id res chain seq x y z
N GLU A 1 -5.04 -12.28 -8.00
CA GLU A 1 -4.21 -11.28 -7.29
C GLU A 1 -3.22 -11.91 -6.32
N PHE A 2 -3.68 -12.68 -5.33
CA PHE A 2 -2.81 -13.34 -4.35
C PHE A 2 -1.81 -14.34 -4.95
N ALA A 3 -2.15 -15.00 -6.07
CA ALA A 3 -1.24 -15.92 -6.77
C ALA A 3 0.05 -15.22 -7.26
N THR A 4 -0.04 -13.96 -7.68
CA THR A 4 1.13 -13.17 -8.12
C THR A 4 2.06 -12.83 -6.96
N LEU A 5 1.53 -12.63 -5.75
CA LEU A 5 2.34 -12.41 -4.55
C LEU A 5 2.89 -13.71 -3.98
N ALA A 6 2.11 -14.79 -4.04
CA ALA A 6 2.55 -16.10 -3.54
C ALA A 6 3.72 -16.66 -4.36
N ASP A 7 3.77 -16.33 -5.65
CA ASP A 7 4.87 -16.70 -6.55
C ASP A 7 6.18 -16.03 -6.10
N GLY A 8 7.10 -16.83 -5.56
CA GLY A 8 8.39 -16.35 -5.02
C GLY A 8 8.35 -15.74 -3.62
N ALA A 9 7.18 -15.58 -2.97
CA ALA A 9 7.09 -14.99 -1.62
C ALA A 9 7.90 -15.75 -0.58
N VAL A 10 7.91 -17.09 -0.62
CA VAL A 10 8.65 -17.90 0.37
C VAL A 10 10.16 -17.66 0.21
N LEU A 11 10.67 -17.73 -1.02
CA LEU A 11 12.09 -17.49 -1.30
C LEU A 11 12.50 -16.07 -0.90
N ASN A 12 11.72 -15.06 -1.31
CA ASN A 12 11.98 -13.67 -0.97
C ASN A 12 11.92 -13.43 0.55
N GLY A 13 10.96 -14.04 1.24
CA GLY A 13 10.84 -13.97 2.69
C GLY A 13 12.05 -14.58 3.41
N VAL A 14 12.51 -15.75 2.95
CA VAL A 14 13.72 -16.40 3.49
C VAL A 14 14.96 -15.55 3.23
N LEU A 15 15.13 -15.00 2.03
CA LEU A 15 16.25 -14.13 1.69
C LEU A 15 16.25 -12.84 2.53
N MET A 16 15.09 -12.21 2.71
CA MET A 16 14.97 -11.03 3.57
C MET A 16 15.29 -11.34 5.03
N LEU A 17 14.76 -12.45 5.56
CA LEU A 17 15.06 -12.87 6.93
C LEU A 17 16.54 -13.17 7.12
N ALA A 18 17.16 -13.87 6.17
CA ALA A 18 18.60 -14.16 6.17
C ALA A 18 19.43 -12.86 6.13
N ALA A 19 19.04 -11.90 5.28
CA ALA A 19 19.69 -10.59 5.20
C ALA A 19 19.57 -9.80 6.52
N ILE A 20 18.39 -9.79 7.15
CA ILE A 20 18.18 -9.14 8.46
C ILE A 20 19.01 -9.80 9.54
N LEU A 21 19.04 -11.14 9.61
CA LEU A 21 19.86 -11.86 10.58
C LEU A 21 21.35 -11.62 10.36
N ALA A 22 21.81 -11.57 9.12
CA ALA A 22 23.20 -11.24 8.79
C ALA A 22 23.55 -9.80 9.21
N LEU A 23 22.66 -8.84 8.95
CA LEU A 23 22.82 -7.45 9.37
C LEU A 23 22.86 -7.33 10.90
N LEU A 24 21.92 -7.97 11.60
CA LEU A 24 21.87 -8.00 13.07
C LEU A 24 23.10 -8.68 13.66
N TRP A 25 23.60 -9.75 13.04
CA TRP A 25 24.84 -10.39 13.44
C TRP A 25 26.03 -9.45 13.28
N ALA A 26 26.14 -8.76 12.14
CA ALA A 26 27.19 -7.78 11.90
C ALA A 26 27.13 -6.62 12.91
N ALA A 27 25.93 -6.15 13.24
CA ALA A 27 25.70 -5.01 14.13
C ALA A 27 25.80 -5.33 15.62
N LEU A 28 25.38 -6.52 16.08
CA LEU A 28 25.22 -6.86 17.50
C LEU A 28 26.18 -7.96 17.98
N ARG A 29 26.65 -8.84 17.08
CA ARG A 29 27.60 -9.94 17.33
C ARG A 29 27.29 -10.88 18.50
N THR A 30 26.08 -10.80 19.06
CA THR A 30 25.66 -11.55 20.25
C THR A 30 24.27 -12.10 20.03
N TRP A 31 24.12 -13.43 20.02
CA TRP A 31 22.82 -14.08 19.80
C TRP A 31 21.72 -13.65 20.78
N ARG A 32 22.09 -13.39 22.05
CA ARG A 32 21.14 -12.90 23.08
C ARG A 32 20.54 -11.54 22.74
N LEU A 33 21.34 -10.63 22.17
CA LEU A 33 20.84 -9.32 21.72
C LEU A 33 19.96 -9.47 20.47
N ILE A 34 20.37 -10.32 19.52
CA ILE A 34 19.58 -10.61 18.32
C ILE A 34 18.20 -11.15 18.70
N LEU A 35 18.16 -12.11 19.64
CA LEU A 35 16.91 -12.65 20.17
C LEU A 35 16.04 -11.57 20.83
N ALA A 36 16.63 -10.69 21.65
CA ALA A 36 15.90 -9.57 22.27
C ALA A 36 15.25 -8.66 21.22
N VAL A 37 16.00 -8.31 20.16
CA VAL A 37 15.51 -7.50 19.05
C VAL A 37 14.40 -8.20 18.28
N MET A 38 14.57 -9.47 17.93
CA MET A 38 13.56 -10.25 17.21
C MET A 38 12.26 -10.39 18.01
N LEU A 39 12.35 -10.64 19.32
CA LEU A 39 11.18 -10.72 20.19
C LEU A 39 10.47 -9.37 20.32
N SER A 40 11.21 -8.28 20.49
CA SER A 40 10.65 -6.92 20.54
C SER A 40 9.93 -6.55 19.24
N LEU A 41 10.56 -6.85 18.09
CA LEU A 41 9.96 -6.59 16.77
C LEU A 41 8.74 -7.42 16.50
N THR A 42 8.77 -8.71 16.86
CA THR A 42 7.61 -9.59 16.69
C THR A 42 6.45 -9.11 17.54
N ALA A 43 6.70 -8.72 18.79
CA ALA A 43 5.67 -8.14 19.66
C ALA A 43 5.11 -6.82 19.08
N GLY A 44 5.98 -5.91 18.63
CA GLY A 44 5.56 -4.66 18.00
C GLY A 44 4.76 -4.88 16.71
N LEU A 45 5.16 -5.84 15.89
CA LEU A 45 4.45 -6.22 14.67
C LEU A 45 3.07 -6.80 14.98
N ILE A 46 2.96 -7.69 15.98
CA ILE A 46 1.67 -8.25 16.42
C ILE A 46 0.74 -7.14 16.92
N VAL A 47 1.24 -6.22 17.75
CA VAL A 47 0.44 -5.10 18.28
C VAL A 47 -0.02 -4.19 17.15
N THR A 48 0.86 -3.89 16.20
CA THR A 48 0.53 -3.05 15.03
C THR A 48 -0.49 -3.74 14.11
N ALA A 49 -0.32 -5.05 13.87
CA ALA A 49 -1.25 -5.84 13.09
C ALA A 49 -2.62 -5.93 13.77
N ALA A 50 -2.65 -6.12 15.08
CA ALA A 50 -3.89 -6.14 15.87
C ALA A 50 -4.60 -4.78 15.82
N PHE A 51 -3.86 -3.69 15.94
CA PHE A 51 -4.39 -2.33 15.79
C PHE A 51 -4.98 -2.11 14.39
N GLY A 52 -4.26 -2.49 13.33
CA GLY A 52 -4.74 -2.38 11.96
C GLY A 52 -5.99 -3.20 11.68
N LEU A 53 -6.04 -4.45 12.16
CA LEU A 53 -7.21 -5.32 12.05
C LEU A 53 -8.41 -4.79 12.85
N TRP A 54 -8.16 -4.20 14.03
CA TRP A 54 -9.22 -3.58 14.83
C TRP A 54 -9.84 -2.38 14.11
N LEU A 55 -9.04 -1.59 13.41
CA LEU A 55 -9.51 -0.37 12.74
C LEU A 55 -10.19 -0.64 11.39
N PHE A 56 -9.66 -1.57 10.59
CA PHE A 56 -10.12 -1.79 9.21
C PHE A 56 -10.79 -3.16 8.96
N GLY A 57 -10.69 -4.10 9.89
CA GLY A 57 -11.30 -5.43 9.82
C GLY A 57 -10.60 -6.42 8.88
N ALA A 58 -10.03 -5.95 7.78
CA ALA A 58 -9.27 -6.76 6.82
C ALA A 58 -8.11 -5.96 6.21
N PHE A 59 -7.06 -6.65 5.80
CA PHE A 59 -5.96 -6.04 5.04
C PHE A 59 -6.19 -6.15 3.54
N ASN A 60 -5.94 -5.05 2.83
CA ASN A 60 -5.89 -5.04 1.37
C ASN A 60 -4.49 -5.45 0.86
N LEU A 61 -4.37 -5.72 -0.44
CA LEU A 61 -3.13 -6.21 -1.05
C LEU A 61 -1.92 -5.28 -0.82
N ILE A 62 -2.17 -3.97 -0.80
CA ILE A 62 -1.15 -2.92 -0.64
C ILE A 62 -0.83 -2.74 0.84
N SER A 63 -1.84 -2.74 1.71
CA SER A 63 -1.64 -2.55 3.15
C SER A 63 -0.85 -3.69 3.75
N VAL A 64 -0.95 -4.94 3.26
CA VAL A 64 -0.12 -6.08 3.74
C VAL A 64 1.38 -5.79 3.68
N ALA A 65 1.83 -4.91 2.79
CA ALA A 65 3.23 -4.49 2.71
C ALA A 65 3.73 -3.79 4.00
N PHE A 66 2.83 -3.30 4.87
CA PHE A 66 3.21 -2.69 6.15
C PHE A 66 4.08 -3.63 6.99
N ALA A 67 3.85 -4.95 6.95
CA ALA A 67 4.58 -5.90 7.78
C ALA A 67 6.07 -5.91 7.40
N VAL A 68 6.37 -5.91 6.10
CA VAL A 68 7.75 -5.86 5.59
C VAL A 68 8.39 -4.50 5.89
N LEU A 69 7.65 -3.41 5.68
CA LEU A 69 8.12 -2.06 6.01
C LEU A 69 8.39 -1.90 7.51
N PHE A 70 7.53 -2.46 8.36
CA PHE A 70 7.69 -2.45 9.81
C PHE A 70 8.93 -3.22 10.25
N VAL A 71 9.16 -4.41 9.69
CA VAL A 71 10.36 -5.19 9.99
C VAL A 71 11.62 -4.43 9.57
N GLY A 72 11.62 -3.81 8.38
CA GLY A 72 12.77 -3.07 7.87
C GLY A 72 13.06 -1.75 8.61
N LEU A 73 12.04 -0.95 8.91
CA LEU A 73 12.21 0.35 9.57
C LEU A 73 12.22 0.23 11.10
N GLY A 74 11.44 -0.69 11.66
CA GLY A 74 11.35 -0.90 13.10
C GLY A 74 12.62 -1.52 13.69
N VAL A 75 13.32 -2.38 12.93
CA VAL A 75 14.58 -2.98 13.38
C VAL A 75 15.66 -1.92 13.57
N ASP A 76 15.63 -0.83 12.80
CA ASP A 76 16.61 0.24 12.90
C ASP A 76 16.61 0.91 14.27
N PHE A 77 15.45 1.10 14.89
CA PHE A 77 15.36 1.66 16.25
C PHE A 77 16.05 0.73 17.26
N SER A 78 15.79 -0.57 17.14
CA SER A 78 16.39 -1.59 18.01
C SER A 78 17.91 -1.70 17.79
N ILE A 79 18.38 -1.64 16.55
CA ILE A 79 19.81 -1.64 16.22
C ILE A 79 20.50 -0.42 16.83
N GLN A 80 19.96 0.78 16.59
CA GLN A 80 20.51 2.03 17.10
C GLN A 80 20.59 2.04 18.63
N PHE A 81 19.53 1.59 19.30
CA PHE A 81 19.52 1.47 20.76
C PHE A 81 20.54 0.44 21.26
N CYS A 82 20.58 -0.76 20.66
CA CYS A 82 21.50 -1.82 21.08
C CYS A 82 22.97 -1.48 20.81
N VAL A 83 23.28 -0.77 19.71
CA VAL A 83 24.64 -0.29 19.43
C VAL A 83 25.09 0.73 20.47
N ALA A 84 24.22 1.68 20.85
CA ALA A 84 24.52 2.62 21.94
C ALA A 84 24.70 1.89 23.28
N TYR A 85 23.84 0.91 23.58
CA TYR A 85 24.00 0.04 24.74
C TYR A 85 25.34 -0.70 24.75
N ARG A 86 25.77 -1.28 23.61
CA ARG A 86 27.06 -1.96 23.49
C ARG A 86 28.23 -1.01 23.70
N ALA A 87 28.14 0.22 23.20
CA ALA A 87 29.16 1.25 23.43
C ALA A 87 29.30 1.59 24.92
N GLU A 88 28.19 1.77 25.64
CA GLU A 88 28.19 2.00 27.09
C GLU A 88 28.68 0.76 27.87
N ARG A 89 28.30 -0.45 27.44
CA ARG A 89 28.73 -1.73 28.01
C ARG A 89 30.25 -1.95 27.88
N HIS A 90 30.87 -1.41 26.83
CA HIS A 90 32.31 -1.46 26.65
C HIS A 90 33.06 -0.56 27.63
N LEU A 91 32.44 0.57 28.04
CA LEU A 91 33.01 1.51 29.01
C LEU A 91 32.81 1.04 30.45
N SER A 92 31.70 0.36 30.75
CA SER A 92 31.37 -0.10 32.10
C SER A 92 30.70 -1.48 32.09
N ASP A 93 31.15 -2.34 33.02
CA ASP A 93 30.55 -3.65 33.27
C ASP A 93 29.27 -3.59 34.15
N ASP A 94 28.63 -2.41 34.32
CA ASP A 94 27.24 -2.30 34.83
C ASP A 94 26.15 -2.36 33.73
N LEU A 95 25.37 -3.44 33.70
CA LEU A 95 24.36 -3.69 32.66
C LEU A 95 23.21 -2.69 32.75
N ARG A 96 22.77 -2.34 33.96
CA ARG A 96 21.61 -1.46 34.16
C ARG A 96 21.98 -0.01 33.87
N GLY A 97 23.14 0.43 34.36
CA GLY A 97 23.69 1.74 34.03
C GLY A 97 23.85 1.94 32.53
N ALA A 98 24.41 0.95 31.82
CA ALA A 98 24.58 1.02 30.36
C ALA A 98 23.24 1.19 29.62
N LEU A 99 22.18 0.48 30.04
CA LEU A 99 20.84 0.63 29.45
C LEU A 99 20.23 2.01 29.71
N VAL A 100 20.38 2.54 30.92
CA VAL A 100 19.88 3.87 31.28
C VAL A 100 20.61 4.95 30.48
N ASN A 101 21.93 4.85 30.36
CA ASN A 101 22.73 5.79 29.58
C ASN A 101 22.39 5.73 28.09
N ALA A 102 22.28 4.52 27.52
CA ALA A 102 21.85 4.35 26.14
C ALA A 102 20.46 4.94 25.89
N GLY A 103 19.52 4.75 26.83
CA GLY A 103 18.19 5.36 26.76
C GLY A 103 18.22 6.89 26.83
N ARG A 104 19.08 7.48 27.66
CA ARG A 104 19.26 8.93 27.72
C ARG A 104 19.86 9.50 26.44
N GLN A 105 20.81 8.79 25.83
CA GLN A 105 21.51 9.23 24.63
C GLN A 105 20.65 9.08 23.38
N MET A 106 19.89 7.98 23.27
CA MET A 106 19.13 7.63 22.05
C MET A 106 17.64 7.96 22.14
N GLY A 107 17.07 8.24 23.32
CA GLY A 107 15.64 8.46 23.48
C GLY A 107 15.08 9.58 22.59
N ALA A 108 15.69 10.77 22.63
CA ALA A 108 15.24 11.91 21.82
C ALA A 108 15.51 11.73 20.30
N PRO A 109 16.71 11.30 19.85
CA PRO A 109 16.94 10.99 18.43
C PRO A 109 15.96 9.95 17.87
N LEU A 110 15.71 8.86 18.60
CA LEU A 110 14.79 7.81 18.18
C LEU A 110 13.34 8.29 18.15
N ALA A 111 12.91 9.08 19.13
CA ALA A 111 11.57 9.66 19.15
C ALA A 111 11.36 10.59 17.95
N LEU A 112 12.34 11.45 17.63
CA LEU A 112 12.28 12.35 16.49
C LEU A 112 12.17 11.56 15.17
N ALA A 113 12.99 10.52 15.01
CA ALA A 113 12.95 9.65 13.82
C ALA A 113 11.62 8.88 13.69
N ALA A 114 11.06 8.39 14.80
CA ALA A 114 9.78 7.70 14.80
C ALA A 114 8.62 8.64 14.42
N ILE A 115 8.60 9.85 15.01
CA ILE A 115 7.57 10.85 14.71
C ILE A 115 7.69 11.33 13.26
N SER A 116 8.90 11.63 12.77
CA SER A 116 9.09 12.09 11.38
C SER A 116 8.63 11.04 10.37
N THR A 117 8.94 9.76 10.63
CA THR A 117 8.53 8.65 9.77
C THR A 117 7.01 8.43 9.85
N ALA A 118 6.42 8.53 11.05
CA ALA A 118 4.98 8.45 11.23
C ALA A 118 4.23 9.56 10.48
N VAL A 119 4.71 10.81 10.55
CA VAL A 119 4.16 11.93 9.79
C VAL A 119 4.26 11.69 8.28
N GLY A 120 5.37 11.13 7.80
CA GLY A 120 5.53 10.75 6.40
C GLY A 120 4.48 9.73 5.94
N PHE A 121 4.18 8.72 6.76
CA PHE A 121 3.11 7.76 6.46
C PHE A 121 1.70 8.37 6.59
N TYR A 122 1.46 9.24 7.57
CA TYR A 122 0.17 9.93 7.72
C TYR A 122 -0.12 10.95 6.61
N ALA A 123 0.88 11.38 5.84
CA ALA A 123 0.66 12.21 4.66
C ALA A 123 -0.21 11.52 3.59
N PHE A 124 -0.39 10.19 3.66
CA PHE A 124 -1.30 9.45 2.79
C PHE A 124 -2.76 9.45 3.24
N LEU A 125 -3.05 9.86 4.48
CA LEU A 125 -4.41 9.90 5.02
C LEU A 125 -5.42 10.69 4.17
N PRO A 126 -5.12 11.90 3.65
CA PRO A 126 -6.09 12.69 2.88
C PRO A 126 -6.31 12.19 1.45
N THR A 127 -5.68 11.09 1.03
CA THR A 127 -5.83 10.57 -0.34
C THR A 127 -7.09 9.73 -0.50
N GLU A 128 -7.74 9.81 -1.67
CA GLU A 128 -8.92 8.97 -1.99
C GLU A 128 -8.56 7.49 -2.23
N TYR A 129 -7.25 7.19 -2.36
CA TYR A 129 -6.76 5.85 -2.60
C TYR A 129 -6.70 5.03 -1.31
N ARG A 130 -7.80 4.33 -1.00
CA ARG A 130 -7.97 3.53 0.24
C ARG A 130 -6.79 2.63 0.57
N GLY A 131 -6.23 1.95 -0.43
CA GLY A 131 -5.12 1.01 -0.23
C GLY A 131 -3.89 1.64 0.46
N VAL A 132 -3.56 2.86 0.05
CA VAL A 132 -2.39 3.61 0.53
C VAL A 132 -2.73 4.43 1.77
N SER A 133 -3.96 4.94 1.88
CA SER A 133 -4.44 5.61 3.10
C SER A 133 -4.45 4.65 4.31
N GLU A 134 -4.98 3.43 4.14
CA GLU A 134 -4.95 2.37 5.17
C GLU A 134 -3.51 1.98 5.54
N LEU A 135 -2.65 1.78 4.54
CA LEU A 135 -1.22 1.53 4.75
C LEU A 135 -0.56 2.64 5.57
N GLY A 136 -0.84 3.91 5.25
CA GLY A 136 -0.31 5.08 5.95
C GLY A 136 -0.70 5.12 7.42
N VAL A 137 -1.97 4.82 7.73
CA VAL A 137 -2.43 4.76 9.13
C VAL A 137 -1.73 3.62 9.89
N ILE A 138 -1.70 2.42 9.31
CA ILE A 138 -1.12 1.25 9.99
C ILE A 138 0.39 1.42 10.18
N ALA A 139 1.11 1.80 9.12
CA ALA A 139 2.56 1.97 9.17
C ALA A 139 2.97 3.15 10.06
N GLY A 140 2.26 4.28 9.99
CA GLY A 140 2.51 5.45 10.84
C GLY A 140 2.31 5.14 12.32
N SER A 141 1.22 4.45 12.67
CA SER A 141 0.97 3.96 14.03
C SER A 141 2.01 2.93 14.46
N GLY A 142 2.41 2.06 13.53
CA GLY A 142 3.46 1.07 13.73
C GLY A 142 4.81 1.68 14.12
N MET A 143 5.20 2.82 13.52
CA MET A 143 6.45 3.48 13.90
C MET A 143 6.46 3.92 15.37
N ILE A 144 5.32 4.41 15.87
CA ILE A 144 5.18 4.79 17.29
C ILE A 144 5.21 3.55 18.19
N VAL A 145 4.52 2.47 17.80
CA VAL A 145 4.54 1.19 18.52
C VAL A 145 5.96 0.60 18.56
N ALA A 146 6.69 0.64 17.44
CA ALA A 146 8.07 0.15 17.34
C ALA A 146 9.03 0.94 18.24
N PHE A 147 8.88 2.27 18.29
CA PHE A 147 9.64 3.12 19.22
C PHE A 147 9.33 2.77 20.68
N ILE A 148 8.05 2.66 21.05
CA ILE A 148 7.65 2.29 22.42
C ILE A 148 8.21 0.92 22.79
N ALA A 149 8.08 -0.08 21.92
CA ALA A 149 8.65 -1.42 22.14
C ALA A 149 10.18 -1.37 22.30
N THR A 150 10.87 -0.54 21.52
CA THR A 150 12.33 -0.37 21.61
C THR A 150 12.77 0.30 22.92
N VAL A 151 12.02 1.26 23.46
CA VAL A 151 12.42 1.95 24.70
C VAL A 151 11.96 1.21 25.97
N THR A 152 10.95 0.34 25.86
CA THR A 152 10.37 -0.36 27.02
C THR A 152 10.67 -1.86 27.02
N LEU A 153 10.18 -2.58 26.03
CA LEU A 153 10.26 -4.04 25.95
C LEU A 153 11.69 -4.51 25.70
N LEU A 154 12.43 -3.85 24.80
CA LEU A 154 13.79 -4.25 24.46
C LEU A 154 14.74 -4.17 25.67
N PRO A 155 14.83 -3.08 26.46
CA PRO A 155 15.64 -3.05 27.67
C PRO A 155 15.25 -4.13 28.69
N ALA A 156 13.95 -4.40 28.85
CA ALA A 156 13.46 -5.45 29.74
C ALA A 156 13.95 -6.84 29.29
N LEU A 157 13.91 -7.13 27.99
CA LEU A 157 14.44 -8.37 27.41
C LEU A 157 15.96 -8.48 27.54
N VAL A 158 16.69 -7.37 27.39
CA VAL A 158 18.16 -7.36 27.58
C VAL A 158 18.53 -7.64 29.05
N VAL A 159 17.80 -7.07 30.01
CA VAL A 159 17.97 -7.36 31.45
C VAL A 159 17.70 -8.83 31.77
N LEU A 160 16.69 -9.44 31.13
CA LEU A 160 16.33 -10.83 31.33
C LEU A 160 17.36 -11.79 30.72
N LEU A 161 17.80 -11.53 29.48
CA LEU A 161 18.72 -12.39 28.75
C LEU A 161 20.18 -12.24 29.18
N ARG A 162 20.54 -11.12 29.85
CA ARG A 162 21.88 -10.82 30.38
C ARG A 162 22.98 -11.14 29.37
N PRO A 163 23.09 -10.41 28.25
CA PRO A 163 24.23 -10.57 27.35
C PRO A 163 25.54 -10.32 28.10
N GLY A 164 26.62 -10.98 27.66
CA GLY A 164 27.95 -10.78 28.25
C GLY A 164 28.46 -9.35 28.06
N GLY A 165 29.53 -8.99 28.78
CA GLY A 165 30.24 -7.74 28.55
C GLY A 165 30.77 -7.62 27.13
N GLU A 166 31.01 -6.39 26.68
CA GLU A 166 31.44 -6.11 25.31
C GLU A 166 32.97 -5.91 25.25
N PRO A 167 33.74 -6.89 24.73
CA PRO A 167 35.21 -6.84 24.77
C PRO A 167 35.81 -5.92 23.70
N ALA A 168 35.06 -5.59 22.64
CA ALA A 168 35.57 -4.87 21.49
C ALA A 168 34.82 -3.55 21.27
N THR A 169 35.56 -2.53 20.83
CA THR A 169 34.96 -1.27 20.40
C THR A 169 34.08 -1.49 19.17
N VAL A 170 32.98 -0.74 19.10
CA VAL A 170 32.11 -0.76 17.92
C VAL A 170 32.77 0.05 16.81
N GLY A 171 33.17 -0.59 15.70
CA GLY A 171 33.77 0.10 14.55
C GLY A 171 34.57 -0.80 13.60
N TYR A 172 34.99 -0.24 12.47
CA TYR A 172 35.78 -0.93 11.44
C TYR A 172 37.10 -0.19 11.18
N ALA A 173 38.19 -0.65 11.78
CA ALA A 173 39.52 -0.05 11.58
C ALA A 173 39.97 -0.03 10.11
N ALA A 174 39.52 -1.01 9.31
CA ALA A 174 39.82 -1.11 7.89
C ALA A 174 39.28 0.07 7.05
N LEU A 175 38.27 0.81 7.53
CA LEU A 175 37.67 1.93 6.81
C LEU A 175 38.33 3.29 7.13
N ALA A 176 39.27 3.35 8.08
CA ALA A 176 39.98 4.56 8.45
C ALA A 176 40.68 5.34 7.29
N PRO A 177 41.25 4.72 6.24
CA PRO A 177 41.80 5.48 5.11
C PRO A 177 40.70 6.15 4.28
N LEU A 178 39.54 5.50 4.14
CA LEU A 178 38.39 6.05 3.43
C LEU A 178 37.81 7.25 4.20
N ASP A 179 37.64 7.13 5.51
CA ASP A 179 37.17 8.23 6.36
C ASP A 179 38.07 9.47 6.25
N ARG A 180 39.40 9.27 6.29
CA ARG A 180 40.37 10.35 6.09
C ARG A 180 40.25 11.01 4.72
N PHE A 181 40.05 10.21 3.66
CA PHE A 181 39.85 10.73 2.31
C PHE A 181 38.57 11.57 2.20
N LEU A 182 37.45 11.06 2.75
CA LEU A 182 36.15 11.73 2.75
C LEU A 182 36.21 13.05 3.54
N LEU A 183 36.83 13.05 4.72
CA LEU A 183 37.00 14.26 5.54
C LEU A 183 37.89 15.31 4.85
N LYS A 184 39.00 14.89 4.22
CA LYS A 184 39.90 15.79 3.49
C LYS A 184 39.22 16.45 2.29
N HIS A 185 38.33 15.73 1.60
CA HIS A 185 37.68 16.21 0.38
C HIS A 185 36.19 16.57 0.55
N ARG A 186 35.68 16.68 1.78
CA ARG A 186 34.25 16.87 2.10
C ARG A 186 33.55 17.95 1.26
N ARG A 187 34.22 19.09 1.01
CA ARG A 187 33.65 20.20 0.26
C ARG A 187 33.52 19.90 -1.23
N ARG A 188 34.51 19.22 -1.82
CA ARG A 188 34.47 18.79 -3.24
C ARG A 188 33.41 17.72 -3.43
N ILE A 189 33.32 16.78 -2.50
CA ILE A 189 32.30 15.72 -2.52
C ILE A 189 30.91 16.32 -2.42
N MET A 190 30.69 17.28 -1.52
CA MET A 190 29.40 17.96 -1.38
C MET A 190 29.02 18.75 -2.64
N VAL A 191 29.96 19.49 -3.24
CA VAL A 191 29.72 20.21 -4.50
C VAL A 191 29.40 19.25 -5.64
N LEU A 192 30.13 18.14 -5.75
CA LEU A 192 29.86 17.11 -6.74
C LEU A 192 28.48 16.48 -6.52
N ALA A 193 28.12 16.13 -5.28
CA ALA A 193 26.82 15.55 -4.96
C ALA A 193 25.67 16.51 -5.31
N VAL A 194 25.80 17.80 -4.99
CA VAL A 194 24.82 18.82 -5.36
C VAL A 194 24.77 19.01 -6.88
N GLY A 195 25.92 19.01 -7.56
CA GLY A 195 25.99 19.11 -9.02
C GLY A 195 25.31 17.93 -9.72
N VAL A 196 25.56 16.71 -9.24
CA VAL A 196 24.90 15.48 -9.74
C VAL A 196 23.40 15.53 -9.45
N ALA A 197 22.99 15.93 -8.24
CA ALA A 197 21.57 16.06 -7.90
C ALA A 197 20.85 17.07 -8.80
N ALA A 198 21.46 18.23 -9.06
CA ALA A 198 20.93 19.23 -9.98
C ALA A 198 20.88 18.71 -11.43
N GLY A 199 21.91 17.97 -11.87
CA GLY A 199 21.92 17.29 -13.17
C GLY A 199 20.78 16.26 -13.30
N SER A 200 20.49 15.50 -12.24
CA SER A 200 19.37 14.54 -12.22
C SER A 200 18.00 15.22 -12.35
N VAL A 201 17.83 16.44 -11.82
CA VAL A 201 16.58 17.21 -11.99
C VAL A 201 16.32 17.54 -13.46
N ALA A 202 17.38 17.78 -14.25
CA ALA A 202 17.25 18.04 -15.69
C ALA A 202 16.73 16.82 -16.48
N LEU A 203 16.80 15.61 -15.91
CA LEU A 203 16.29 14.38 -16.52
C LEU A 203 14.79 14.14 -16.23
N LEU A 204 14.18 14.87 -15.29
CA LEU A 204 12.76 14.70 -14.93
C LEU A 204 11.78 14.84 -16.10
N PRO A 205 12.00 15.70 -17.13
CA PRO A 205 11.10 15.76 -18.29
C PRO A 205 11.00 14.47 -19.10
N TRP A 206 11.97 13.55 -18.96
CA TRP A 206 11.95 12.25 -19.63
C TRP A 206 11.27 11.15 -18.80
N LEU A 207 10.77 11.46 -17.61
CA LEU A 207 10.03 10.52 -16.77
C LEU A 207 8.65 10.25 -17.39
N GLN A 208 8.44 9.02 -17.88
CA GLN A 208 7.16 8.60 -18.44
C GLN A 208 6.28 7.97 -17.34
N PHE A 209 4.99 8.30 -17.36
CA PHE A 209 3.99 7.69 -16.48
C PHE A 209 3.26 6.56 -17.19
N ASP A 210 3.17 5.40 -16.54
CA ASP A 210 2.42 4.26 -17.03
C ASP A 210 0.98 4.30 -16.49
N PHE A 211 0.02 4.51 -17.39
CA PHE A 211 -1.41 4.57 -17.05
C PHE A 211 -2.08 3.19 -17.00
N ASN A 212 -1.41 2.11 -17.42
CA ASN A 212 -2.03 0.80 -17.54
C ASN A 212 -1.71 -0.10 -16.32
N PRO A 213 -2.67 -0.31 -15.39
CA PRO A 213 -2.45 -1.16 -14.22
C PRO A 213 -2.23 -2.64 -14.57
N LEU A 214 -2.53 -3.09 -15.79
CA LEU A 214 -2.25 -4.46 -16.23
C LEU A 214 -0.75 -4.75 -16.27
N ASN A 215 0.09 -3.73 -16.47
CA ASN A 215 1.55 -3.89 -16.49
C ASN A 215 2.12 -4.27 -15.11
N LEU A 216 1.37 -4.03 -14.02
CA LEU A 216 1.74 -4.45 -12.66
C LEU A 216 1.44 -5.93 -12.38
N ARG A 217 0.74 -6.63 -13.28
CA ARG A 217 0.43 -8.04 -13.12
C ARG A 217 1.54 -8.88 -13.72
N SER A 218 1.94 -9.95 -13.03
CA SER A 218 2.87 -10.93 -13.60
C SER A 218 2.20 -11.65 -14.77
N PRO A 219 2.76 -11.62 -15.99
CA PRO A 219 2.23 -12.33 -17.15
C PRO A 219 2.39 -13.85 -17.02
N LYS A 220 3.13 -14.34 -16.02
CA LYS A 220 3.33 -15.77 -15.78
C LYS A 220 2.13 -16.44 -15.11
N VAL A 221 1.26 -15.65 -14.47
CA VAL A 221 0.08 -16.20 -13.78
C VAL A 221 -1.00 -16.48 -14.81
N GLU A 222 -1.54 -17.70 -14.79
CA GLU A 222 -2.56 -18.20 -15.75
C GLU A 222 -3.66 -17.16 -16.01
N SER A 223 -4.30 -16.64 -14.96
CA SER A 223 -5.37 -15.63 -15.10
C SER A 223 -4.97 -14.36 -15.87
N ALA A 224 -3.73 -13.88 -15.70
CA ALA A 224 -3.24 -12.68 -16.38
C ALA A 224 -2.84 -13.00 -17.83
N ALA A 225 -2.23 -14.18 -18.05
CA ALA A 225 -1.88 -14.66 -19.37
C ALA A 225 -3.13 -14.84 -20.25
N THR A 226 -4.16 -15.52 -19.73
CA THR A 226 -5.43 -15.72 -20.44
C THR A 226 -6.13 -14.39 -20.73
N LEU A 227 -6.08 -13.42 -19.81
CA LEU A 227 -6.62 -12.09 -20.06
C LEU A 227 -5.92 -11.38 -21.22
N LEU A 228 -4.58 -11.41 -21.23
CA LEU A 228 -3.78 -10.81 -22.31
C LEU A 228 -4.01 -11.53 -23.66
N GLU A 229 -4.28 -12.83 -23.63
CA GLU A 229 -4.65 -13.61 -24.82
C GLU A 229 -6.03 -13.21 -25.34
N LEU A 230 -7.05 -13.14 -24.48
CA LEU A 230 -8.40 -12.70 -24.83
C LEU A 230 -8.45 -11.26 -25.36
N MET A 231 -7.55 -10.39 -24.90
CA MET A 231 -7.42 -9.01 -25.40
C MET A 231 -6.95 -8.93 -26.85
N ARG A 232 -6.32 -9.98 -27.40
CA ARG A 232 -5.88 -10.02 -28.80
C ARG A 232 -7.03 -10.29 -29.78
N ASP A 233 -8.07 -10.98 -29.33
CA ASP A 233 -9.24 -11.29 -30.14
C ASP A 233 -10.31 -10.18 -29.99
N PRO A 234 -10.72 -9.51 -31.08
CA PRO A 234 -11.74 -8.46 -31.06
C PRO A 234 -13.09 -8.89 -30.49
N ASP A 235 -13.42 -10.19 -30.54
CA ASP A 235 -14.72 -10.72 -30.14
C ASP A 235 -14.76 -11.13 -28.68
N THR A 236 -13.61 -11.42 -28.08
CA THR A 236 -13.49 -11.82 -26.67
C THR A 236 -12.80 -10.77 -25.80
N THR A 237 -12.38 -9.66 -26.38
CA THR A 237 -11.66 -8.62 -25.63
C THR A 237 -12.51 -8.04 -24.50
N PRO A 238 -12.00 -8.00 -23.26
CA PRO A 238 -12.72 -7.39 -22.15
C PRO A 238 -12.64 -5.86 -22.16
N ASN A 239 -11.84 -5.25 -23.06
CA ASN A 239 -11.71 -3.80 -23.21
C ASN A 239 -12.92 -3.17 -23.92
N THR A 240 -14.11 -3.38 -23.35
CA THR A 240 -15.38 -2.86 -23.87
C THR A 240 -15.94 -1.81 -22.93
N VAL A 241 -16.53 -0.76 -23.50
CA VAL A 241 -17.28 0.24 -22.75
C VAL A 241 -18.76 -0.08 -22.88
N GLN A 242 -19.43 -0.31 -21.75
CA GLN A 242 -20.87 -0.55 -21.72
C GLN A 242 -21.60 0.76 -21.42
N VAL A 243 -22.49 1.17 -22.31
CA VAL A 243 -23.32 2.35 -22.13
C VAL A 243 -24.78 1.91 -21.97
N LEU A 244 -25.37 2.26 -20.84
CA LEU A 244 -26.77 1.95 -20.56
C LEU A 244 -27.66 3.07 -21.13
N VAL A 245 -28.70 2.67 -21.88
CA VAL A 245 -29.60 3.59 -22.58
C VAL A 245 -31.06 3.20 -22.30
N PRO A 246 -31.99 4.15 -22.14
CA PRO A 246 -33.39 3.88 -21.81
C PRO A 246 -34.17 3.04 -22.83
N SER A 247 -33.84 3.12 -24.12
CA SER A 247 -34.57 2.43 -25.20
C SER A 247 -33.65 1.84 -26.28
N ILE A 248 -34.16 0.84 -27.01
CA ILE A 248 -33.43 0.16 -28.11
C ILE A 248 -33.18 1.11 -29.28
N ASP A 249 -34.11 2.04 -29.54
CA ASP A 249 -34.01 3.01 -30.62
C ASP A 249 -32.90 4.03 -30.35
N GLU A 250 -32.82 4.52 -29.11
CA GLU A 250 -31.72 5.40 -28.68
C GLU A 250 -30.37 4.68 -28.69
N ALA A 251 -30.31 3.41 -28.28
CA ALA A 251 -29.10 2.60 -28.37
C ALA A 251 -28.63 2.45 -29.83
N THR A 252 -29.56 2.37 -30.78
CA THR A 252 -29.27 2.29 -32.22
C THR A 252 -28.75 3.61 -32.77
N ALA A 253 -29.37 4.72 -32.39
CA ALA A 253 -28.90 6.06 -32.77
C ALA A 253 -27.50 6.36 -32.19
N LEU A 254 -27.24 5.99 -30.92
CA LEU A 254 -25.94 6.17 -30.29
C LEU A 254 -24.86 5.31 -30.94
N ALA A 255 -25.15 4.04 -31.22
CA ALA A 255 -24.22 3.15 -31.91
C ALA A 255 -23.82 3.69 -33.30
N GLN A 256 -24.79 4.20 -34.07
CA GLN A 256 -24.53 4.81 -35.38
C GLN A 256 -23.66 6.07 -35.27
N ARG A 257 -23.85 6.90 -34.23
CA ARG A 257 -23.01 8.06 -33.96
C ARG A 257 -21.58 7.66 -33.59
N LEU A 258 -21.41 6.63 -32.77
CA LEU A 258 -20.09 6.15 -32.33
C LEU A 258 -19.30 5.53 -33.48
N VAL A 259 -19.93 4.72 -34.34
CA VAL A 259 -19.28 4.15 -35.54
C VAL A 259 -18.89 5.24 -36.54
N ARG A 260 -19.67 6.33 -36.63
CA ARG A 260 -19.36 7.44 -37.54
C ARG A 260 -18.18 8.29 -37.08
N ASN A 261 -18.02 8.47 -35.76
CA ASN A 261 -16.98 9.34 -35.19
C ASN A 261 -15.71 8.59 -34.78
N SER A 262 -15.77 7.29 -34.52
CA SER A 262 -14.59 6.51 -34.13
C SER A 262 -14.04 5.75 -35.35
N ARG A 263 -12.72 5.84 -35.57
CA ARG A 263 -12.04 5.17 -36.67
C ARG A 263 -11.82 3.66 -36.45
N SER A 264 -12.21 3.07 -35.32
CA SER A 264 -11.84 1.67 -35.00
C SER A 264 -12.73 0.90 -34.02
N SER A 265 -13.89 1.40 -33.57
CA SER A 265 -14.70 0.68 -32.57
C SER A 265 -15.75 -0.26 -33.20
N LEU A 266 -15.59 -1.57 -33.04
CA LEU A 266 -16.68 -2.53 -33.22
C LEU A 266 -17.77 -2.27 -32.17
N THR A 267 -18.97 -1.87 -32.61
CA THR A 267 -20.10 -1.60 -31.72
C THR A 267 -21.10 -2.75 -31.79
N ARG A 268 -21.20 -3.56 -30.73
CA ARG A 268 -22.15 -4.68 -30.63
C ARG A 268 -23.42 -4.27 -29.88
N ARG A 269 -24.57 -4.78 -30.33
CA ARG A 269 -25.92 -4.56 -29.76
C ARG A 269 -26.63 -5.89 -29.57
N SER A 270 -27.59 -5.99 -28.67
CA SER A 270 -28.43 -7.20 -28.56
C SER A 270 -29.17 -7.51 -29.87
N CYS A 271 -29.59 -6.49 -30.62
CA CYS A 271 -30.18 -6.64 -31.96
C CYS A 271 -29.17 -6.94 -33.07
N SER A 272 -27.85 -6.74 -32.88
CA SER A 272 -26.86 -7.11 -33.91
C SER A 272 -26.57 -8.61 -33.96
N LEU A 273 -27.07 -9.39 -32.98
CA LEU A 273 -27.08 -10.85 -32.99
C LEU A 273 -28.23 -11.41 -33.84
N LEU A 274 -29.22 -10.58 -34.19
CA LEU A 274 -30.26 -10.94 -35.14
C LEU A 274 -29.73 -10.60 -36.54
N PRO A 275 -29.44 -11.60 -37.39
CA PRO A 275 -28.95 -11.31 -38.73
C PRO A 275 -29.97 -10.46 -39.47
N SER A 276 -29.59 -9.24 -39.85
CA SER A 276 -30.40 -8.40 -40.72
C SER A 276 -30.49 -9.11 -42.07
N THR A 277 -31.70 -9.59 -42.39
CA THR A 277 -32.13 -10.07 -43.71
C THR A 277 -31.41 -11.30 -44.28
N ARG A 278 -31.98 -12.49 -44.05
CA ARG A 278 -32.17 -13.48 -45.13
C ARG A 278 -33.65 -13.51 -45.52
N VAL A 279 -34.10 -12.47 -46.22
CA VAL A 279 -35.34 -12.53 -47.00
C VAL A 279 -34.91 -12.75 -48.45
N GLY A 280 -34.75 -14.02 -48.82
CA GLY A 280 -34.29 -14.37 -50.17
C GLY A 280 -33.81 -15.82 -50.28
N ARG A 281 -34.78 -16.75 -50.29
CA ARG A 281 -34.71 -18.21 -50.54
C ARG A 281 -35.14 -19.06 -49.34
N ALA A 282 -36.45 -19.17 -49.17
CA ALA A 282 -37.06 -20.37 -48.58
C ALA A 282 -38.25 -20.75 -49.48
N PRO A 283 -38.31 -21.96 -50.06
CA PRO A 283 -39.53 -22.44 -50.68
C PRO A 283 -40.58 -22.66 -49.59
N ARG A 284 -41.82 -22.25 -49.89
CA ARG A 284 -42.98 -22.48 -49.04
C ARG A 284 -43.05 -23.95 -48.57
N ARG A 285 -42.81 -24.20 -47.29
CA ARG A 285 -43.45 -25.29 -46.56
C ARG A 285 -44.06 -24.72 -45.29
N VAL A 286 -45.36 -24.47 -45.38
CA VAL A 286 -46.21 -24.26 -44.22
C VAL A 286 -46.36 -25.62 -43.53
N THR A 287 -45.73 -25.78 -42.39
CA THR A 287 -46.11 -26.81 -41.41
C THR A 287 -46.33 -26.15 -40.08
N LYS A 288 -47.60 -26.14 -39.66
CA LYS A 288 -48.06 -25.76 -38.31
C LYS A 288 -47.21 -26.47 -37.26
N SER A 289 -46.53 -25.72 -36.40
CA SER A 289 -46.08 -26.21 -35.10
C SER A 289 -46.41 -25.17 -34.03
N ARG A 290 -46.90 -25.69 -32.90
CA ARG A 290 -47.58 -25.00 -31.79
C ARG A 290 -46.72 -23.89 -31.18
N ARG A 291 -47.41 -22.84 -30.71
CA ARG A 291 -46.89 -21.84 -29.77
C ARG A 291 -46.47 -22.55 -28.47
N GLU A 292 -45.18 -22.55 -28.15
CA GLU A 292 -44.70 -22.77 -26.78
C GLU A 292 -44.37 -21.41 -26.13
N PRO A 293 -44.80 -21.16 -24.88
CA PRO A 293 -44.55 -19.90 -24.20
C PRO A 293 -43.12 -19.77 -23.65
N CYS A 294 -42.64 -18.52 -23.59
CA CYS A 294 -41.37 -18.06 -23.02
C CYS A 294 -40.90 -18.85 -21.79
N ARG A 295 -39.75 -19.52 -21.91
CA ARG A 295 -39.03 -20.10 -20.77
C ARG A 295 -38.10 -19.05 -20.18
N VAL A 296 -38.53 -18.41 -19.09
CA VAL A 296 -37.67 -17.63 -18.19
C VAL A 296 -36.79 -18.63 -17.44
N GLN A 297 -35.49 -18.70 -17.77
CA GLN A 297 -34.54 -19.42 -16.94
C GLN A 297 -34.24 -18.58 -15.69
N SER A 298 -34.91 -18.93 -14.60
CA SER A 298 -34.52 -18.48 -13.26
C SER A 298 -33.25 -19.24 -12.84
N ILE A 299 -32.17 -18.50 -12.57
CA ILE A 299 -31.00 -19.05 -11.90
C ILE A 299 -31.41 -19.34 -10.45
N ARG A 300 -31.68 -20.62 -10.19
CA ARG A 300 -32.03 -21.16 -8.88
C ARG A 300 -30.78 -21.16 -8.00
N SER A 301 -30.60 -20.13 -7.17
CA SER A 301 -29.60 -20.15 -6.10
C SER A 301 -29.97 -21.27 -5.10
N LYS A 302 -29.07 -22.24 -4.91
CA LYS A 302 -29.18 -23.27 -3.87
C LYS A 302 -29.37 -22.60 -2.50
N ARG A 303 -30.56 -22.77 -1.90
CA ARG A 303 -30.81 -22.54 -0.48
C ARG A 303 -29.97 -23.53 0.34
N ARG A 304 -29.16 -23.02 1.28
CA ARG A 304 -28.71 -23.77 2.46
C ARG A 304 -29.76 -23.63 3.58
N PRO A 305 -29.87 -24.57 4.52
CA PRO A 305 -30.99 -24.64 5.47
C PRO A 305 -30.93 -23.57 6.55
N ALA A 306 -32.10 -23.27 7.10
CA ALA A 306 -32.38 -22.24 8.08
C ALA A 306 -31.64 -22.43 9.42
N ALA A 307 -31.21 -21.32 10.01
CA ALA A 307 -30.99 -21.17 11.44
C ALA A 307 -31.64 -19.86 11.92
N ASN A 308 -32.49 -20.01 12.93
CA ASN A 308 -33.31 -18.99 13.59
C ASN A 308 -32.56 -17.71 14.01
N ARG A 309 -33.08 -16.53 13.65
CA ARG A 309 -33.12 -15.39 14.57
C ARG A 309 -34.17 -14.33 14.17
N LYS A 310 -34.97 -13.95 15.16
CA LYS A 310 -36.16 -13.09 15.12
C LYS A 310 -35.94 -11.76 14.38
N LEU A 311 -36.86 -11.43 13.48
CA LEU A 311 -37.08 -10.09 12.93
C LEU A 311 -37.64 -9.16 14.02
N ARG A 312 -36.96 -8.04 14.26
CA ARG A 312 -37.59 -6.81 14.79
C ARG A 312 -37.78 -5.84 13.62
N SER A 313 -38.99 -5.34 13.52
CA SER A 313 -39.47 -4.33 12.58
C SER A 313 -38.82 -2.96 12.82
N VAL A 314 -38.33 -2.32 11.76
CA VAL A 314 -38.13 -0.86 11.72
C VAL A 314 -38.48 -0.34 10.32
N SER A 315 -39.41 0.61 10.29
CA SER A 315 -39.99 1.30 9.14
C SER A 315 -38.97 2.17 8.37
N PRO A 316 -39.21 2.51 7.08
CA PRO A 316 -38.29 3.33 6.31
C PRO A 316 -38.39 4.82 6.69
N LEU A 317 -37.26 5.40 7.08
CA LEU A 317 -37.10 6.84 7.27
C LEU A 317 -37.04 7.56 5.91
N ARG A 318 -37.92 8.56 5.80
CA ARG A 318 -38.14 9.49 4.71
C ARG A 318 -36.92 10.40 4.52
N VAL A 319 -36.25 10.34 3.37
CA VAL A 319 -35.13 11.24 3.00
C VAL A 319 -35.69 12.60 2.56
N SER A 320 -35.52 13.61 3.40
CA SER A 320 -35.78 15.02 3.09
C SER A 320 -34.57 15.63 2.36
N ARG A 321 -34.84 16.28 1.21
CA ARG A 321 -33.87 17.05 0.41
C ARG A 321 -33.28 18.23 1.21
N PRO A 322 -32.00 18.60 1.04
CA PRO A 322 -31.51 19.88 1.51
C PRO A 322 -31.88 21.00 0.52
N ARG A 323 -32.45 22.08 1.06
CA ARG A 323 -32.76 23.32 0.35
C ARG A 323 -31.47 24.11 0.07
N SER A 324 -31.37 24.58 -1.18
CA SER A 324 -30.54 25.71 -1.58
C SER A 324 -31.01 26.99 -0.88
N GLY A 325 -30.07 27.77 -0.35
CA GLY A 325 -30.36 29.09 0.20
C GLY A 325 -29.07 29.86 0.46
N TYR A 326 -28.55 30.52 -0.58
CA TYR A 326 -27.58 31.60 -0.42
C TYR A 326 -28.06 32.77 -1.28
N SER A 327 -28.40 33.88 -0.63
CA SER A 327 -28.60 35.18 -1.26
C SER A 327 -27.90 36.26 -0.43
N PRO A 328 -27.34 37.30 -1.08
CA PRO A 328 -26.31 38.16 -0.50
C PRO A 328 -26.87 39.53 -0.07
N THR A 329 -26.33 40.14 0.99
CA THR A 329 -26.39 41.61 1.20
C THR A 329 -25.34 42.12 2.20
N ALA A 330 -24.34 42.83 1.66
CA ALA A 330 -23.85 44.17 2.02
C ALA A 330 -23.89 44.69 3.48
N ARG A 331 -22.69 45.06 3.99
CA ARG A 331 -22.34 46.31 4.72
C ARG A 331 -20.81 46.36 4.88
N ARG A 332 -20.05 47.15 4.13
CA ARG A 332 -19.67 48.59 4.28
C ARG A 332 -19.06 48.99 5.64
N ARG A 333 -17.89 49.65 5.53
CA ARG A 333 -17.02 50.38 6.50
C ARG A 333 -15.90 49.49 7.09
N SER A 334 -14.62 49.84 7.06
CA SER A 334 -13.93 51.12 6.80
C SER A 334 -12.47 50.86 6.39
N ALA A 335 -12.01 51.57 5.35
CA ALA A 335 -10.60 51.74 5.03
C ALA A 335 -10.02 52.92 5.82
N ASN A 336 -8.77 52.76 6.27
CA ASN A 336 -7.74 53.73 6.66
C ASN A 336 -6.70 52.93 7.47
N ALA A 337 -5.39 53.07 7.40
CA ALA A 337 -4.39 53.73 6.57
C ALA A 337 -3.03 53.34 7.20
N CYS A 338 -1.92 53.40 6.44
CA CYS A 338 -0.52 53.36 6.88
C CYS A 338 0.00 52.03 7.49
N GLY A 339 1.24 51.61 7.30
CA GLY A 339 2.41 52.25 6.69
C GLY A 339 3.62 51.34 6.94
N SER A 340 4.59 51.46 6.03
CA SER A 340 5.98 50.99 6.06
C SER A 340 6.65 50.87 7.45
N CYS A 341 7.27 49.71 7.69
CA CYS A 341 8.65 49.49 8.15
C CYS A 341 8.95 47.99 8.14
#